data_AF-A0A3B8T4A8-F1
#
_entry.id   AF-A0A3B8T4A8-F1
#
_cell.length_a   1.000
_cell.length_b   1.000
_cell.length_c   1.000
_cell.angle_alpha   90.00
_cell.angle_beta   90.00
_cell.angle_gamma   90.00
#
_symmetry.space_group_name_H-M   'P 1'
#
loop_
_entity.id
_entity.type
_entity.pdbx_description
1 polymer ?
#
loop_
_entity_poly.entity_id
_entity_poly.type
_entity_poly.pdbx_seq_one_letter_code
_entity_poly.pdbx_strand_id
1 'polypeptide(L)' 'MIEYILGHINYWFIIAVMMVGLYTLISRANLIKKLAGLAIFQTAVILFYVSLGKVTGG' A
#
# COMPACT_ATOMS: atom_id res chain seq x y z
N MET A 1 24.84 -1.15 -0.90
CA MET A 1 24.29 -0.75 0.42
C MET A 1 23.08 0.19 0.28
N ILE A 2 23.15 1.22 -0.58
CA ILE A 2 22.02 2.15 -0.85
C ILE A 2 20.83 1.44 -1.54
N GLU A 3 21.08 0.47 -2.42
CA GLU A 3 20.01 -0.30 -3.08
C GLU A 3 19.20 -1.20 -2.13
N TYR A 4 19.85 -1.75 -1.09
CA TYR A 4 19.17 -2.57 -0.07
C TYR A 4 18.20 -1.72 0.78
N ILE A 5 18.59 -0.48 1.04
CA ILE A 5 17.80 0.52 1.77
C ILE A 5 16.67 1.08 0.89
N LEU A 6 16.93 1.35 -0.39
CA LEU A 6 15.89 1.76 -1.36
C LEU A 6 14.82 0.67 -1.54
N GLY A 7 15.22 -0.60 -1.59
CA GLY A 7 14.30 -1.73 -1.61
C GLY A 7 13.39 -1.75 -0.39
N HIS A 8 13.96 -1.64 0.81
CA HIS A 8 13.19 -1.68 2.07
C HIS A 8 12.31 -0.45 2.31
N ILE A 9 12.74 0.75 1.89
CA ILE A 9 11.95 1.99 1.99
C ILE A 9 10.67 1.89 1.15
N ASN A 10 10.76 1.31 -0.05
CA ASN A 10 9.58 1.18 -0.91
C ASN A 10 8.53 0.26 -0.28
N TYR A 11 8.96 -0.83 0.37
CA TYR A 11 8.07 -1.71 1.15
C TYR A 11 7.39 -0.98 2.31
N TRP A 12 8.15 -0.22 3.09
CA TRP A 12 7.60 0.55 4.21
C TRP A 12 6.59 1.60 3.76
N PHE A 13 6.85 2.26 2.63
CA PHE A 13 5.93 3.24 2.06
C PHE A 13 4.61 2.60 1.62
N ILE A 14 4.67 1.42 0.98
CA ILE A 14 3.47 0.68 0.57
C ILE A 14 2.64 0.23 1.78
N ILE A 15 3.29 -0.27 2.84
CA ILE A 15 2.62 -0.65 4.08
C ILE A 15 1.95 0.56 4.73
N ALA A 16 2.61 1.73 4.76
CA ALA A 16 2.03 2.95 5.28
C ALA A 16 0.78 3.38 4.48
N VAL A 17 0.84 3.34 3.15
CA VAL A 17 -0.32 3.64 2.28
C VAL A 17 -1.47 2.66 2.51
N MET A 18 -1.16 1.36 2.68
CA MET A 18 -2.16 0.34 2.98
C MET A 18 -2.86 0.59 4.33
N MET A 19 -2.11 0.99 5.36
CA MET A 19 -2.66 1.35 6.68
C MET A 19 -3.53 2.61 6.63
N VAL A 20 -3.15 3.60 5.82
CA VAL A 20 -3.98 4.80 5.58
C VAL A 20 -5.29 4.42 4.89
N GLY A 21 -5.25 3.55 3.88
CA GLY A 21 -6.45 3.00 3.23
C GLY A 21 -7.38 2.33 4.24
N LEU A 22 -6.84 1.47 5.11
CA LEU A 22 -7.62 0.79 6.15
C LEU A 22 -8.21 1.77 7.19
N TYR A 23 -7.43 2.77 7.61
CA TYR A 23 -7.90 3.79 8.54
C TYR A 23 -9.07 4.60 7.97
N THR A 24 -9.00 4.98 6.69
CA THR A 24 -10.12 5.68 6.03
C THR A 24 -11.38 4.82 5.90
N LEU A 25 -11.22 3.49 5.79
CA LEU A 25 -12.33 2.54 5.77
C LEU A 25 -13.01 2.43 7.14
N ILE A 26 -12.24 2.39 8.23
CA ILE A 26 -12.78 2.23 9.60
C ILE A 26 -13.37 3.54 10.13
N SER A 27 -12.71 4.68 9.90
CA SER A 27 -13.03 5.97 10.52
C SER A 27 -14.28 6.67 9.95
N ARG A 28 -14.72 6.34 8.73
CA ARG A 28 -15.80 7.09 8.05
C ARG A 28 -17.16 6.40 8.17
N ALA A 29 -18.16 7.13 8.67
CA ALA A 29 -19.56 6.67 8.71
C ALA A 29 -20.25 6.71 7.33
N ASN A 30 -19.78 7.56 6.41
CA ASN A 30 -20.35 7.69 5.07
C ASN A 30 -19.82 6.62 4.11
N LEU A 31 -20.72 5.86 3.50
CA LEU A 31 -20.43 4.75 2.58
C LEU A 31 -19.62 5.17 1.35
N ILE A 32 -19.83 6.38 0.82
CA ILE A 32 -19.09 6.88 -0.36
C ILE A 32 -17.61 7.06 -0.02
N LYS A 33 -17.32 7.62 1.16
CA LYS A 33 -15.94 7.82 1.62
C LYS A 33 -15.26 6.50 2.01
N LYS A 34 -16.04 5.51 2.48
CA LYS A 34 -15.56 4.13 2.66
C LYS A 34 -15.19 3.47 1.33
N LEU A 35 -16.00 3.64 0.29
CA LEU A 35 -15.71 3.08 -1.04
C LEU A 35 -14.43 3.68 -1.65
N ALA A 36 -14.22 4.99 -1.47
CA ALA A 36 -12.96 5.64 -1.87
C ALA A 36 -11.75 5.09 -1.09
N GLY A 37 -11.88 4.89 0.23
CA GLY A 37 -10.86 4.23 1.05
C GLY A 37 -10.58 2.78 0.62
N LEU A 38 -11.61 2.05 0.20
CA LEU A 38 -11.50 0.70 -0.33
C LEU A 38 -10.74 0.66 -1.66
N ALA A 39 -11.01 1.59 -2.56
CA ALA A 39 -10.29 1.71 -3.83
C ALA A 39 -8.79 2.00 -3.60
N ILE A 40 -8.47 2.90 -2.65
CA ILE A 40 -7.09 3.20 -2.25
C ILE A 40 -6.42 1.95 -1.66
N PHE A 41 -7.12 1.20 -0.81
CA PHE A 41 -6.62 -0.05 -0.25
C PHE A 41 -6.31 -1.09 -1.35
N GLN A 42 -7.20 -1.25 -2.33
CA GLN A 42 -6.96 -2.17 -3.45
C GLN A 42 -5.74 -1.77 -4.28
N THR A 43 -5.57 -0.48 -4.62
CA THR A 43 -4.38 -0.01 -5.33
C THR A 43 -3.10 -0.24 -4.53
N ALA A 44 -3.12 -0.06 -3.21
CA ALA A 44 -1.99 -0.34 -2.34
C ALA A 44 -1.60 -1.83 -2.33
N VAL A 45 -2.59 -2.74 -2.31
CA VAL A 45 -2.35 -4.19 -2.38
C VAL A 45 -1.72 -4.59 -3.72
N ILE A 46 -2.15 -3.97 -4.84
CA ILE A 46 -1.55 -4.21 -6.14
C ILE A 46 -0.08 -3.75 -6.16
N LEU A 47 0.21 -2.56 -5.63
CA LEU A 47 1.59 -2.04 -5.52
C LEU A 47 2.47 -2.91 -4.61
N PHE A 48 1.89 -3.45 -3.53
CA PHE A 48 2.55 -4.40 -2.63
C PHE A 48 2.90 -5.69 -3.35
N TYR A 49 1.94 -6.26 -4.09
CA TYR A 49 2.13 -7.50 -4.84
C TYR A 49 3.17 -7.33 -5.96
N VAL A 50 3.16 -6.20 -6.66
CA VAL A 50 4.19 -5.87 -7.68
C VAL A 50 5.56 -5.70 -7.02
N SER A 51 5.64 -5.12 -5.83
CA SER A 51 6.92 -4.96 -5.11
C SER A 51 7.44 -6.29 -4.56
N LEU A 52 6.55 -7.21 -4.17
CA LEU A 52 6.89 -8.61 -3.84
C LEU A 52 7.34 -9.41 -5.06
N GLY A 53 6.67 -9.23 -6.20
CA GLY A 53 7.04 -9.87 -7.46
C GLY A 53 8.31 -9.31 -8.08
N LYS A 54 8.73 -8.10 -7.70
CA LYS A 54 10.00 -7.51 -8.13
C LYS A 54 11.16 -8.08 -7.32
N VAL A 55 11.41 -9.37 -7.48
CA VAL A 55 12.65 -10.01 -7.03
C VAL A 55 13.78 -9.42 -7.88
N THR A 56 14.80 -8.88 -7.24
CA THR A 56 16.03 -8.43 -7.89
C THR A 56 16.69 -9.63 -8.59
N GLY A 57 16.29 -9.95 -9.83
CA GLY A 57 16.80 -11.11 -10.56
C GLY A 57 15.87 -11.79 -11.57
N GLY A 58 14.59 -11.40 -11.65
CA GLY A 58 13.61 -12.04 -12.54
C GLY A 58 12.54 -12.82 -11.79
#